data_AF-A0A972LFM5-F1
#
_entry.id   AF-A0A972LFM5-F1
#
_cell.length_a   1.000
_cell.length_b   1.000
_cell.length_c   1.000
_cell.angle_alpha   90.00
_cell.angle_beta   90.00
_cell.angle_gamma   90.00
#
_symmetry.space_group_name_H-M   'P 1'
#
loop_
_entity.id
_entity.type
_entity.pdbx_description
1 polymer ?
#
loop_
_entity_poly.entity_id
_entity_poly.type
_entity_poly.pdbx_seq_one_letter_code
_entity_poly.pdbx_strand_id
1 'polypeptide(L)' 'MKKVQDREDFELKKEYDFSKGIRGRFYRPKKVTVSLRLDDDVLLYFKRLASERKKKYQTLINEVLREYTLKA' A
#
# COMPACT_ATOMS: atom_id res chain seq x y z
N MET A 1 -39.61 14.59 37.03
CA MET A 1 -39.91 13.65 35.92
C MET A 1 -39.32 14.26 34.65
N LYS A 2 -38.42 13.68 33.86
CA LYS A 2 -38.03 12.30 33.56
C LYS A 2 -36.51 12.11 33.76
N LYS A 3 -36.08 10.95 34.26
CA LYS A 3 -34.69 10.50 34.13
C LYS A 3 -34.42 10.28 32.64
N VAL A 4 -33.47 11.01 32.06
CA VAL A 4 -32.86 10.64 30.78
C VAL A 4 -31.83 9.59 31.14
N GLN A 5 -32.28 8.34 31.04
CA GLN A 5 -31.52 7.15 31.34
C GLN A 5 -30.51 6.89 30.20
N ASP A 6 -29.27 6.62 30.60
CA ASP A 6 -28.18 5.98 29.85
C ASP A 6 -27.71 6.66 28.56
N ARG A 7 -26.86 7.69 28.70
CA ARG A 7 -25.76 7.81 27.74
C ARG A 7 -24.69 6.86 28.23
N GLU A 8 -24.57 5.69 27.61
CA GLU A 8 -23.41 4.84 27.82
C GLU A 8 -22.17 5.68 27.44
N ASP A 9 -21.36 6.02 28.45
CA ASP A 9 -20.10 6.71 28.26
C ASP A 9 -19.19 5.78 27.43
N PHE A 10 -19.14 6.03 26.12
CA PHE A 10 -18.25 5.33 25.21
C PHE A 10 -16.81 5.73 25.55
N GLU A 11 -16.19 5.03 26.50
CA GLU A 11 -14.78 5.20 26.81
C GLU A 11 -13.95 4.60 25.66
N LEU A 12 -13.22 5.48 24.96
CA LEU A 12 -12.26 5.07 23.93
C LEU A 12 -11.13 4.26 24.57
N LYS A 13 -10.86 3.08 24.01
CA LYS A 13 -9.74 2.24 24.44
C LYS A 13 -8.41 2.99 24.27
N LYS A 14 -7.48 2.77 25.20
CA LYS A 14 -6.13 3.36 25.17
C LYS A 14 -5.30 2.88 23.97
N GLU A 15 -5.51 1.64 23.54
CA GLU A 15 -4.78 1.02 22.44
C GLU A 15 -5.71 0.18 21.58
N TYR A 16 -5.41 0.13 20.28
CA TYR A 16 -6.16 -0.63 19.29
C TYR A 16 -5.20 -1.50 18.50
N ASP A 17 -5.50 -2.80 18.41
CA ASP A 17 -4.78 -3.72 17.55
C ASP A 17 -5.24 -3.57 16.09
N PHE A 18 -4.37 -3.03 15.24
CA PHE A 18 -4.60 -2.86 13.81
C PHE A 18 -3.92 -3.96 12.96
N SER A 19 -3.56 -5.09 13.54
CA SER A 19 -2.96 -6.23 12.82
C SER A 19 -3.77 -6.68 11.60
N LYS A 20 -5.09 -6.54 11.65
CA LYS A 20 -6.03 -6.84 10.55
C LYS A 20 -6.52 -5.60 9.78
N GLY A 21 -5.90 -4.45 10.02
CA GLY A 21 -6.29 -3.19 9.40
C GLY A 21 -6.02 -3.18 7.91
N ILE A 22 -7.07 -3.02 7.10
CA ILE A 22 -6.93 -2.83 5.65
C ILE A 22 -6.55 -1.37 5.40
N ARG A 23 -5.49 -1.14 4.61
CA ARG A 23 -5.09 0.22 4.21
C ARG A 23 -6.28 0.91 3.52
N GLY A 24 -6.75 2.00 4.12
CA GLY A 24 -7.93 2.72 3.64
C GLY A 24 -7.73 3.44 2.30
N ARG A 25 -8.83 3.90 1.70
CA ARG A 25 -8.91 4.61 0.40
C ARG A 25 -7.94 5.79 0.25
N PHE A 26 -7.51 6.39 1.35
CA PHE A 26 -6.60 7.54 1.37
C PHE A 26 -5.12 7.16 1.46
N TYR A 27 -4.79 5.87 1.60
CA TYR A 27 -3.41 5.42 1.61
C TYR A 27 -2.79 5.60 0.22
N ARG A 28 -1.81 6.50 0.12
CA ARG A 28 -0.97 6.65 -1.06
C ARG A 28 0.43 6.15 -0.74
N PRO A 29 0.97 5.16 -1.46
CA PRO A 29 2.33 4.75 -1.24
C PRO A 29 3.29 5.90 -1.57
N LYS A 30 4.14 6.27 -0.60
CA LYS A 30 5.21 7.25 -0.82
C LYS A 30 6.26 6.62 -1.74
N LYS A 31 6.38 7.15 -2.96
CA LYS A 31 7.46 6.79 -3.88
C LYS A 31 8.69 7.61 -3.52
N VAL A 32 9.82 6.96 -3.33
CA VAL A 32 11.10 7.60 -3.08
C VAL A 32 11.95 7.46 -4.34
N THR A 33 12.56 8.56 -4.78
CA THR A 33 13.52 8.54 -5.88
C THR A 33 14.83 7.99 -5.36
N VAL A 34 15.25 6.84 -5.88
CA VAL A 34 16.52 6.19 -5.52
C VAL A 34 17.27 5.83 -6.79
N SER A 35 18.60 5.79 -6.71
CA SER A 35 19.44 5.23 -7.78
C SER A 35 19.53 3.71 -7.55
N LEU A 36 19.03 2.92 -8.49
CA LEU A 36 19.05 1.46 -8.47
C LEU A 36 19.67 0.98 -9.78
N ARG A 37 20.66 0.09 -9.70
CA ARG A 37 21.20 -0.60 -10.88
C ARG A 37 20.34 -1.81 -11.19
N LEU A 38 19.96 -1.94 -12.46
CA LEU A 38 19.22 -3.08 -13.00
C LEU A 38 19.97 -3.55 -14.24
N ASP A 39 19.91 -4.85 -14.50
CA ASP A 39 20.45 -5.42 -15.72
C ASP A 39 19.63 -4.94 -16.94
N ASP A 40 20.30 -4.82 -18.08
CA ASP A 40 19.71 -4.24 -19.30
C ASP A 40 18.57 -5.10 -19.86
N ASP A 41 18.70 -6.42 -19.78
CA ASP A 41 17.69 -7.39 -20.18
C ASP A 41 16.40 -7.27 -19.35
N VAL A 42 16.53 -7.14 -18.03
CA VAL A 42 15.43 -6.89 -17.10
C VAL A 42 14.75 -5.58 -17.44
N LEU A 43 15.52 -4.51 -17.65
CA LEU A 43 14.98 -3.20 -18.01
C LEU A 43 14.23 -3.25 -19.35
N LEU A 44 14.78 -3.94 -20.36
CA LEU A 44 14.17 -4.10 -21.68
C LEU A 44 12.86 -4.88 -21.59
N TYR A 45 12.82 -5.96 -20.81
CA TYR A 45 11.62 -6.74 -20.55
C TYR A 45 10.49 -5.87 -19.97
N PHE A 46 10.77 -5.10 -18.91
CA PHE A 46 9.77 -4.23 -18.30
C PHE A 46 9.33 -3.07 -19.18
N LYS A 47 10.21 -2.55 -20.05
CA LYS A 47 9.84 -1.54 -21.06
C LYS A 47 8.87 -2.11 -22.09
N ARG A 48 9.10 -3.33 -22.59
CA ARG A 48 8.18 -4.00 -23.52
C ARG A 48 6.82 -4.25 -22.87
N LEU A 49 6.82 -4.80 -21.66
CA LEU A 49 5.60 -5.08 -20.90
C LEU A 49 4.81 -3.81 -20.57
N ALA A 50 5.51 -2.71 -20.28
CA ALA A 50 4.92 -1.39 -20.05
C ALA A 50 4.16 -0.87 -21.27
N SER A 51 4.72 -1.03 -22.47
CA SER A 51 4.09 -0.65 -23.73
C SER A 51 2.80 -1.43 -23.98
N GLU A 52 2.81 -2.75 -23.76
CA GLU A 52 1.63 -3.61 -23.92
C GLU A 52 0.52 -3.25 -22.92
N ARG A 53 0.88 -3.00 -21.66
CA ARG A 53 -0.08 -2.72 -20.57
C ARG A 53 -0.45 -1.25 -20.44
N LYS A 54 0.07 -0.35 -21.28
CA LYS A 54 -0.08 1.11 -21.19
C LYS A 54 0.22 1.66 -19.79
N LYS A 55 1.20 1.06 -19.10
CA LYS A 55 1.66 1.46 -17.75
C LYS A 55 3.12 1.92 -17.82
N LYS A 56 3.59 2.64 -16.80
CA LYS A 56 5.03 2.98 -16.68
C LYS A 56 5.84 1.76 -16.23
N TYR A 57 6.98 1.49 -16.86
CA TYR A 57 7.87 0.36 -16.50
C TYR A 57 8.31 0.40 -15.03
N GLN A 58 8.59 1.59 -14.48
CA GLN A 58 8.92 1.79 -13.06
C GLN A 58 7.78 1.37 -12.12
N THR A 59 6.52 1.52 -12.54
CA THR A 59 5.38 1.08 -11.74
C THR A 59 5.32 -0.44 -11.71
N LEU A 60 5.54 -1.10 -12.85
CA LEU A 60 5.56 -2.56 -12.94
C LEU A 60 6.69 -3.17 -12.11
N ILE A 61 7.90 -2.60 -12.18
CA ILE A 61 9.04 -3.02 -11.35
C ILE A 61 8.67 -2.92 -9.86
N ASN A 62 8.09 -1.79 -9.44
CA ASN A 62 7.67 -1.62 -8.05
C ASN A 62 6.53 -2.57 -7.62
N GLU A 63 5.60 -2.90 -8.51
CA GLU A 63 4.54 -3.90 -8.24
C GLU A 63 5.17 -5.28 -7.98
N VAL A 64 6.08 -5.74 -8.83
CA VAL A 64 6.78 -7.03 -8.69
C VAL A 64 7.61 -7.08 -7.40
N LEU A 65 8.39 -6.03 -7.12
CA LEU A 65 9.18 -5.95 -5.89
C LEU A 65 8.29 -6.02 -4.64
N ARG A 66 7.11 -5.39 -4.65
CA ARG A 66 6.15 -5.50 -3.54
C ARG A 66 5.58 -6.89 -3.38
N GLU A 67 5.17 -7.52 -4.47
CA GLU A 67 4.66 -8.89 -4.43
C GLU A 67 5.70 -9.85 -3.87
N TYR A 68 6.97 -9.70 -4.25
CA TYR A 68 8.06 -10.48 -3.69
C TYR A 68 8.21 -10.27 -2.17
N THR A 69 8.23 -9.02 -1.72
CA THR A 69 8.38 -8.70 -0.27
C THR A 69 7.19 -9.10 0.59
N LEU A 70 6.00 -9.30 0.00
CA LEU A 70 4.82 -9.78 0.73
C LEU A 70 4.75 -11.30 0.82
N LYS A 71 5.46 -12.00 -0.07
CA LYS A 71 5.56 -13.46 -0.11
C LYS A 71 6.72 -14.02 0.71
N ALA A 72 7.73 -13.19 0.97
CA ALA A 72 8.83 -13.46 1.90
C ALA A 72 8.39 -13.19 3.34
#